data_AF-A0A2W6AEU2-F1
#
_entry.id   AF-A0A2W6AEU2-F1
#
_cell.length_a   1.000
_cell.length_b   1.000
_cell.length_c   1.000
_cell.angle_alpha   90.00
_cell.angle_beta   90.00
_cell.angle_gamma   90.00
#
_symmetry.space_group_name_H-M   'P 1'
#
loop_
_entity.id
_entity.type
_entity.pdbx_description
1 polymer ?
#
loop_
_entity_poly.entity_id
_entity_poly.type
_entity_poly.pdbx_seq_one_letter_code
_entity_poly.pdbx_strand_id
1 'polypeptide(L)'
;MTTRFPDDTELDAIAAQVRSFTRMPAAELSRLLDDARQSPTGPATGQLVEQQLGTVLDAVLARRGQGVDLMDLYQEGSIAATVAAGEFASRGGAATGLRAYVARVVDKFLDDVIKREAAQKLADTMLLEQVKLLEAAEVVLRCRLEREPTTLELAAALEWTPETVEVVGAVLHQARENNDAEIVDFLDDIDEADTGDTADI
;
A
#
# COMPACT_ATOMS: atom_id res chain seq x y z
N MET A 1 3.97 -18.08 -24.14
CA MET A 1 4.96 -17.99 -23.04
C MET A 1 4.38 -17.03 -22.02
N THR A 2 3.87 -17.56 -20.92
CA THR A 2 3.25 -16.75 -19.85
C THR A 2 4.35 -16.37 -18.88
N THR A 3 4.67 -15.08 -18.78
CA THR A 3 5.67 -14.56 -17.85
C THR A 3 5.17 -14.80 -16.43
N ARG A 4 5.83 -15.70 -15.70
CA ARG A 4 5.56 -16.00 -14.30
C ARG A 4 6.30 -14.96 -13.46
N PHE A 5 5.56 -14.06 -12.81
CA PHE A 5 6.12 -13.06 -11.92
C PHE A 5 6.47 -13.71 -10.56
N PRO A 6 7.43 -13.17 -9.79
CA PRO A 6 7.79 -13.70 -8.48
C PRO A 6 6.58 -13.84 -7.54
N ASP A 7 5.64 -12.89 -7.57
CA ASP A 7 4.40 -12.89 -6.76
C ASP A 7 3.49 -14.09 -7.09
N ASP A 8 3.50 -14.57 -8.33
CA ASP A 8 2.74 -15.77 -8.72
C ASP A 8 3.28 -17.02 -8.00
N THR A 9 4.57 -17.06 -7.66
CA THR A 9 5.19 -18.21 -6.98
C THR A 9 4.91 -18.20 -5.48
N GLU A 10 4.91 -17.03 -4.85
CA GLU A 10 4.53 -16.88 -3.44
C GLU A 10 3.03 -17.13 -3.24
N LEU A 11 2.19 -16.58 -4.11
CA LEU A 11 0.75 -16.81 -4.07
C LEU A 11 0.41 -18.28 -4.35
N ASP A 12 1.15 -18.95 -5.24
CA ASP A 12 1.00 -20.39 -5.47
C ASP A 12 1.33 -21.22 -4.22
N ALA A 13 2.37 -20.83 -3.46
CA ALA A 13 2.74 -21.47 -2.20
C ALA A 13 1.66 -21.26 -1.13
N ILE A 14 1.13 -20.05 -1.00
CA ILE A 14 0.00 -19.73 -0.12
C ILE A 14 -1.23 -20.52 -0.54
N ALA A 15 -1.54 -20.57 -1.83
CA ALA A 15 -2.67 -21.33 -2.33
C ALA A 15 -2.52 -22.83 -2.03
N ALA A 16 -1.30 -23.38 -2.12
CA ALA A 16 -1.03 -24.76 -1.71
C ALA A 16 -1.23 -24.96 -0.20
N GLN A 17 -0.74 -24.04 0.63
CA GLN A 17 -0.93 -24.07 2.09
C GLN A 17 -2.41 -23.98 2.46
N VAL A 18 -3.15 -23.05 1.87
CA VAL A 18 -4.58 -22.86 2.12
C VAL A 18 -5.39 -24.10 1.72
N ARG A 19 -5.04 -24.74 0.60
CA ARG A 19 -5.65 -26.01 0.17
C ARG A 19 -5.31 -27.20 1.08
N SER A 20 -4.21 -27.12 1.85
CA SER A 20 -3.84 -28.17 2.79
C SER A 20 -4.69 -28.18 4.06
N PHE A 21 -5.39 -27.07 4.37
CA PHE A 21 -6.28 -27.02 5.52
C PHE A 21 -7.52 -27.89 5.30
N THR A 22 -7.72 -28.85 6.22
CA THR A 22 -8.93 -29.68 6.21
C THR A 22 -10.10 -28.87 6.73
N ARG A 23 -11.24 -28.95 6.02
CA ARG A 23 -12.46 -28.28 6.42
C ARG A 23 -12.99 -28.86 7.74
N MET A 24 -13.14 -27.99 8.73
CA MET A 24 -13.62 -28.37 10.04
C MET A 24 -15.13 -28.69 10.03
N PRO A 25 -15.60 -29.72 10.77
CA PRO A 25 -17.01 -30.02 10.92
C PRO A 25 -17.76 -28.89 11.63
N ALA A 26 -19.04 -28.70 11.29
CA ALA A 26 -19.84 -27.58 11.79
C ALA A 26 -19.97 -27.55 13.33
N ALA A 27 -20.01 -28.72 13.98
CA ALA A 27 -20.10 -28.81 15.44
C ALA A 27 -18.83 -28.29 16.14
N GLU A 28 -17.66 -28.50 15.55
CA GLU A 28 -16.39 -28.02 16.07
C GLU A 28 -16.22 -26.51 15.79
N LEU A 29 -16.65 -26.06 14.61
CA LEU A 29 -16.70 -24.65 14.26
C LEU A 29 -17.61 -23.85 15.21
N SER A 30 -18.75 -24.41 15.61
CA SER A 30 -19.61 -23.79 16.63
C SER A 30 -18.92 -23.63 17.97
N ARG A 31 -18.15 -24.64 18.41
CA ARG A 31 -17.38 -24.55 19.66
C ARG A 31 -16.31 -23.46 19.59
N LEU A 32 -15.58 -23.38 18.48
CA LEU A 32 -14.60 -22.32 18.27
C LEU A 32 -15.23 -20.93 18.28
N LEU A 33 -16.44 -20.77 17.74
CA LEU A 33 -17.18 -19.50 17.79
C LEU A 33 -17.58 -19.13 19.23
N ASP A 34 -18.03 -20.10 20.02
CA ASP A 34 -18.36 -19.89 21.44
C ASP A 34 -17.12 -19.56 22.28
N ASP A 35 -15.98 -20.18 21.98
CA ASP A 35 -14.69 -19.93 22.64
C ASP A 35 -14.13 -18.56 22.26
N ALA A 36 -14.15 -18.21 20.95
CA ALA A 36 -13.73 -16.90 20.46
C ALA A 36 -14.61 -15.76 20.99
N ARG A 37 -15.90 -16.02 21.26
CA ARG A 37 -16.77 -15.05 21.93
C ARG A 37 -16.33 -14.78 23.37
N GLN A 38 -15.87 -15.81 24.09
CA GLN A 38 -15.42 -15.70 25.48
C GLN A 38 -13.99 -15.15 25.58
N SER A 39 -13.14 -15.45 24.60
CA SER A 39 -11.76 -14.99 24.50
C SER A 39 -11.45 -14.50 23.08
N PRO A 40 -11.79 -13.23 22.76
CA PRO A 40 -11.62 -12.68 21.41
C PRO A 40 -10.18 -12.65 20.90
N THR A 41 -9.20 -12.55 21.80
CA THR A 41 -7.76 -12.59 21.50
C THR A 41 -7.14 -13.97 21.72
N GLY A 42 -7.98 -14.99 21.97
CA GLY A 42 -7.54 -16.35 22.24
C GLY A 42 -7.20 -17.15 20.97
N PRO A 43 -6.66 -18.37 21.13
CA PRO A 43 -6.27 -19.24 20.01
C PRO A 43 -7.45 -19.68 19.14
N ALA A 44 -8.68 -19.63 19.67
CA ALA A 44 -9.89 -19.96 18.92
C ALA A 44 -10.11 -19.00 17.73
N THR A 45 -9.85 -17.71 17.91
CA THR A 45 -9.95 -16.71 16.83
C THR A 45 -8.96 -17.02 15.71
N GLY A 46 -7.73 -17.39 16.04
CA GLY A 46 -6.72 -17.80 15.04
C GLY A 46 -7.19 -18.98 14.19
N GLN A 47 -7.71 -20.03 14.84
CA GLN A 47 -8.24 -21.20 14.14
C GLN A 47 -9.47 -20.89 13.27
N LEU A 48 -10.35 -19.98 13.73
CA LEU A 48 -11.47 -19.51 12.91
C LEU A 48 -11.00 -18.81 11.64
N VAL A 49 -9.98 -17.97 11.75
CA VAL A 49 -9.38 -17.25 10.61
C VAL A 49 -8.72 -18.21 9.64
N GLU A 50 -7.96 -19.20 10.11
CA GLU A 50 -7.37 -20.25 9.26
C GLU A 50 -8.42 -20.96 8.40
N GLN A 51 -9.59 -21.27 8.97
CA GLN A 51 -10.71 -21.87 8.24
C GLN A 51 -11.32 -20.93 7.17
N GLN A 52 -11.03 -19.63 7.22
CA GLN A 52 -11.52 -18.65 6.25
C GLN A 52 -10.47 -18.25 5.19
N LEU A 53 -9.20 -18.64 5.33
CA LEU A 53 -8.16 -18.26 4.37
C LEU A 53 -8.46 -18.70 2.93
N GLY A 54 -9.17 -19.83 2.76
CA GLY A 54 -9.69 -20.25 1.45
C GLY A 54 -10.66 -19.25 0.83
N THR A 55 -11.55 -18.70 1.64
CA THR A 55 -12.52 -17.67 1.20
C THR A 55 -11.81 -16.37 0.86
N VAL A 56 -10.78 -15.98 1.62
CA VAL A 56 -9.96 -14.81 1.33
C VAL A 56 -9.23 -14.99 0.01
N LEU A 57 -8.58 -16.13 -0.20
CA LEU A 57 -7.86 -16.44 -1.43
C LEU A 57 -8.80 -16.41 -2.65
N ASP A 58 -9.99 -17.01 -2.56
CA ASP A 58 -11.00 -16.96 -3.62
C ASP A 58 -11.37 -15.50 -3.98
N ALA A 59 -11.58 -14.65 -2.97
CA ALA A 59 -11.92 -13.23 -3.16
C ALA A 59 -10.78 -12.41 -3.78
N VAL A 60 -9.54 -12.70 -3.41
CA VAL A 60 -8.33 -12.06 -3.95
C VAL A 60 -8.10 -12.45 -5.40
N LEU A 61 -8.17 -13.75 -5.72
CA LEU A 61 -7.98 -14.25 -7.08
C LEU A 61 -9.03 -13.69 -8.05
N ALA A 62 -10.26 -13.47 -7.58
CA ALA A 62 -11.32 -12.82 -8.37
C ALA A 62 -10.99 -11.35 -8.76
N ARG A 63 -10.04 -10.72 -8.08
CA ARG A 63 -9.61 -9.32 -8.30
C ARG A 63 -8.27 -9.19 -8.99
N ARG A 64 -7.73 -10.28 -9.54
CA ARG A 64 -6.47 -10.25 -10.30
C ARG A 64 -6.52 -9.24 -11.44
N GLY A 65 -5.46 -8.44 -11.53
CA GLY A 65 -5.30 -7.43 -12.59
C GLY A 65 -6.03 -6.11 -12.34
N GLN A 66 -6.55 -5.86 -11.12
CA GLN A 66 -7.22 -4.61 -10.79
C GLN A 66 -6.28 -3.51 -10.26
N GLY A 67 -4.98 -3.60 -10.57
CA GLY A 67 -4.00 -2.55 -10.28
C GLY A 67 -3.46 -2.54 -8.84
N VAL A 68 -3.76 -3.56 -8.03
CA VAL A 68 -3.16 -3.81 -6.72
C VAL A 68 -2.47 -5.18 -6.77
N ASP A 69 -1.35 -5.31 -6.08
CA ASP A 69 -0.64 -6.57 -5.97
C ASP A 69 -1.48 -7.63 -5.23
N LEU A 70 -1.37 -8.89 -5.65
CA LEU A 70 -2.18 -9.97 -5.10
C LEU A 70 -1.76 -10.36 -3.68
N MET A 71 -0.47 -10.24 -3.35
CA MET A 71 0.02 -10.50 -2.00
C MET A 71 -0.46 -9.42 -1.04
N ASP A 72 -0.43 -8.16 -1.45
CA ASP A 72 -0.99 -7.04 -0.67
C ASP A 72 -2.50 -7.24 -0.44
N LEU A 73 -3.26 -7.58 -1.49
CA LEU A 73 -4.68 -7.88 -1.36
C LEU A 73 -4.94 -9.09 -0.44
N TYR A 74 -4.07 -10.10 -0.45
CA TYR A 74 -4.20 -11.26 0.44
C TYR A 74 -3.94 -10.90 1.90
N GLN A 75 -2.95 -10.04 2.18
CA GLN A 75 -2.69 -9.53 3.52
C GLN A 75 -3.88 -8.70 4.03
N GLU A 76 -4.34 -7.73 3.24
CA GLU A 76 -5.51 -6.90 3.54
C GLU A 76 -6.78 -7.73 3.74
N GLY A 77 -7.01 -8.72 2.88
CA GLY A 77 -8.13 -9.65 2.99
C GLY A 77 -8.07 -10.52 4.25
N SER A 78 -6.87 -10.91 4.68
CA SER A 78 -6.66 -11.70 5.90
C SER A 78 -6.93 -10.87 7.16
N ILE A 79 -6.58 -9.58 7.15
CA ILE A 79 -6.93 -8.62 8.22
C ILE A 79 -8.45 -8.48 8.29
N ALA A 80 -9.12 -8.27 7.16
CA ALA A 80 -10.58 -8.17 7.09
C ALA A 80 -11.27 -9.45 7.59
N ALA A 81 -10.76 -10.62 7.22
CA ALA A 81 -11.29 -11.90 7.70
C ALA A 81 -11.13 -12.07 9.22
N THR A 82 -10.03 -11.59 9.79
CA THR A 82 -9.81 -11.60 11.24
C THR A 82 -10.84 -10.75 11.98
N VAL A 83 -11.06 -9.52 11.52
CA VAL A 83 -12.07 -8.62 12.08
C VAL A 83 -13.47 -9.21 11.91
N ALA A 84 -13.79 -9.72 10.73
CA ALA A 84 -15.09 -10.32 10.43
C ALA A 84 -15.38 -11.56 11.29
N ALA A 85 -14.42 -12.46 11.45
CA ALA A 85 -14.58 -13.65 12.28
C ALA A 85 -14.83 -13.29 13.75
N GLY A 86 -14.08 -12.31 14.29
CA GLY A 86 -14.27 -11.79 15.65
C GLY A 86 -15.64 -11.14 15.84
N GLU A 87 -16.06 -10.28 14.92
CA GLU A 87 -17.38 -9.64 14.94
C GLU A 87 -18.50 -10.68 14.87
N PHE A 88 -18.38 -11.68 14.00
CA PHE A 88 -19.36 -12.77 13.86
C PHE A 88 -19.48 -13.60 15.14
N ALA A 89 -18.36 -13.97 15.76
CA ALA A 89 -18.33 -14.69 17.02
C ALA A 89 -18.96 -13.88 18.17
N SER A 90 -18.62 -12.58 18.28
CA SER A 90 -19.16 -11.69 19.31
C SER A 90 -20.70 -11.57 19.26
N ARG A 91 -21.27 -11.67 18.05
CA ARG A 91 -22.72 -11.64 17.81
C ARG A 91 -23.42 -12.97 18.04
N GLY A 92 -22.68 -14.03 18.38
CA GLY A 92 -23.22 -15.38 18.50
C GLY A 92 -23.72 -15.95 17.17
N GLY A 93 -23.05 -15.62 16.07
CA GLY A 93 -23.40 -16.11 14.75
C GLY A 93 -23.32 -17.64 14.65
N ALA A 94 -24.24 -18.25 13.87
CA ALA A 94 -24.24 -19.69 13.67
C ALA A 94 -23.13 -20.13 12.71
N ALA A 95 -22.48 -21.26 12.99
CA ALA A 95 -21.37 -21.81 12.19
C ALA A 95 -21.67 -21.90 10.67
N THR A 96 -22.92 -22.19 10.29
CA THR A 96 -23.35 -22.27 8.89
C THR A 96 -23.28 -20.93 8.15
N GLY A 97 -23.38 -19.82 8.86
CA GLY A 97 -23.36 -18.47 8.29
C GLY A 97 -21.98 -17.83 8.22
N LEU A 98 -20.99 -18.35 8.94
CA LEU A 98 -19.67 -17.72 9.09
C LEU A 98 -19.01 -17.44 7.73
N ARG A 99 -18.90 -18.47 6.87
CA ARG A 99 -18.24 -18.34 5.58
C ARG A 99 -18.89 -17.28 4.69
N ALA A 100 -20.22 -17.28 4.61
CA ALA A 100 -20.95 -16.33 3.77
C ALA A 100 -20.86 -14.89 4.31
N TYR A 101 -20.80 -14.74 5.63
CA TYR A 101 -20.59 -13.44 6.26
C TYR A 101 -19.17 -12.92 6.01
N VAL A 102 -18.15 -13.73 6.25
CA VAL A 102 -16.74 -13.37 6.05
C VAL A 102 -16.48 -13.04 4.57
N ALA A 103 -16.97 -13.87 3.64
CA ALA A 103 -16.87 -13.59 2.20
C ALA A 103 -17.38 -12.18 1.85
N ARG A 104 -18.58 -11.83 2.33
CA ARG A 104 -19.20 -10.52 2.05
C ARG A 104 -18.40 -9.35 2.63
N VAL A 105 -17.86 -9.51 3.84
CA VAL A 105 -17.06 -8.46 4.49
C VAL A 105 -15.73 -8.29 3.75
N VAL A 106 -15.05 -9.38 3.46
CA VAL A 106 -13.78 -9.38 2.71
C VAL A 106 -13.99 -8.79 1.31
N ASP A 107 -15.02 -9.20 0.59
CA ASP A 107 -15.32 -8.66 -0.74
C ASP A 107 -15.48 -7.14 -0.72
N LYS A 108 -16.30 -6.62 0.20
CA LYS A 108 -16.51 -5.18 0.33
C LYS A 108 -15.21 -4.46 0.69
N PHE A 109 -14.45 -5.02 1.63
CA PHE A 109 -13.20 -4.42 2.08
C PHE A 109 -12.16 -4.34 0.97
N LEU A 110 -11.97 -5.43 0.21
CA LEU A 110 -11.04 -5.46 -0.92
C LEU A 110 -11.45 -4.48 -2.04
N ASP A 111 -12.76 -4.36 -2.32
CA ASP A 111 -13.23 -3.35 -3.28
C ASP A 111 -12.91 -1.91 -2.83
N ASP A 112 -12.98 -1.64 -1.52
CA ASP A 112 -12.64 -0.34 -0.96
C ASP A 112 -11.12 -0.09 -0.96
N VAL A 113 -10.30 -1.11 -0.72
CA VAL A 113 -8.83 -1.05 -0.87
C VAL A 113 -8.45 -0.71 -2.30
N ILE A 114 -9.00 -1.41 -3.28
CA ILE A 114 -8.69 -1.19 -4.70
C ILE A 114 -9.08 0.22 -5.13
N LYS A 115 -10.26 0.71 -4.71
CA LYS A 115 -10.67 2.09 -5.01
C LYS A 115 -9.74 3.12 -4.39
N ARG A 116 -9.31 2.91 -3.14
CA ARG A 116 -8.39 3.81 -2.44
C ARG A 116 -7.04 3.86 -3.15
N GLU A 117 -6.50 2.71 -3.51
CA GLU A 117 -5.22 2.61 -4.21
C GLU A 117 -5.27 3.28 -5.58
N ALA A 118 -6.36 3.07 -6.33
CA ALA A 118 -6.56 3.75 -7.61
C ALA A 118 -6.67 5.28 -7.45
N ALA A 119 -7.38 5.75 -6.42
CA ALA A 119 -7.49 7.18 -6.13
C ALA A 119 -6.15 7.79 -5.71
N GLN A 120 -5.35 7.07 -4.92
CA GLN A 120 -4.02 7.50 -4.50
C GLN A 120 -3.08 7.64 -5.71
N LYS A 121 -3.02 6.64 -6.59
CA LYS A 121 -2.20 6.69 -7.82
C LYS A 121 -2.57 7.86 -8.72
N LEU A 122 -3.86 8.16 -8.83
CA LEU A 122 -4.31 9.33 -9.57
C LEU A 122 -3.86 10.64 -8.90
N ALA A 123 -4.03 10.76 -7.58
CA ALA A 123 -3.60 11.92 -6.82
C ALA A 123 -2.08 12.15 -6.94
N ASP A 124 -1.29 11.08 -6.85
CA ASP A 124 0.17 11.14 -7.02
C ASP A 124 0.55 11.60 -8.43
N THR A 125 -0.14 11.11 -9.46
CA THR A 125 0.08 11.54 -10.85
C THR A 125 -0.21 13.03 -11.02
N MET A 126 -1.34 13.50 -10.48
CA MET A 126 -1.70 14.93 -10.53
C MET A 126 -0.70 15.79 -9.77
N LEU A 127 -0.22 15.33 -8.61
CA LEU A 127 0.80 16.02 -7.83
C LEU A 127 2.11 16.13 -8.61
N LEU A 128 2.54 15.07 -9.30
CA LEU A 128 3.74 15.11 -10.15
C LEU A 128 3.61 16.11 -11.30
N GLU A 129 2.44 16.20 -11.93
CA GLU A 129 2.17 17.22 -12.95
C GLU A 129 2.22 18.63 -12.37
N GLN A 130 1.64 18.84 -11.18
CA GLN A 130 1.69 20.11 -10.48
C GLN A 130 3.13 20.50 -10.12
N VAL A 131 3.94 19.59 -9.59
CA VAL A 131 5.36 19.85 -9.29
C VAL A 131 6.09 20.33 -10.54
N LYS A 132 5.93 19.63 -11.68
CA LYS A 132 6.56 20.03 -12.95
C LYS A 132 6.14 21.43 -13.42
N LEU A 133 4.86 21.78 -13.27
CA LEU A 133 4.35 23.11 -13.63
C LEU A 133 4.94 24.19 -12.71
N LEU A 134 5.02 23.91 -11.41
CA LEU A 134 5.60 24.81 -10.43
C LEU A 134 7.09 25.08 -10.74
N GLU A 135 7.88 24.04 -10.98
CA GLU A 135 9.29 24.18 -11.35
C GLU A 135 9.49 25.02 -12.62
N ALA A 136 8.67 24.76 -13.65
CA ALA A 136 8.72 25.54 -14.88
C ALA A 136 8.40 27.02 -14.64
N ALA A 137 7.40 27.31 -13.79
CA ALA A 137 7.04 28.68 -13.42
C ALA A 137 8.13 29.37 -12.59
N GLU A 138 8.77 28.67 -11.64
CA GLU A 138 9.93 29.16 -10.88
C GLU A 138 11.04 29.62 -11.83
N VAL A 139 11.42 28.78 -12.78
CA VAL A 139 12.49 29.09 -13.76
C VAL A 139 12.12 30.30 -14.61
N VAL A 140 10.93 30.32 -15.20
CA VAL A 140 10.49 31.40 -16.09
C VAL A 140 10.40 32.73 -15.35
N LEU A 141 9.80 32.75 -14.16
CA LEU A 141 9.67 33.98 -13.37
C LEU A 141 11.02 34.45 -12.85
N ARG A 142 11.91 33.55 -12.42
CA ARG A 142 13.26 33.92 -12.00
C ARG A 142 14.06 34.57 -13.12
N CYS A 143 13.99 34.02 -14.34
CA CYS A 143 14.62 34.65 -15.51
C CYS A 143 14.02 36.03 -15.84
N ARG A 144 12.72 36.22 -15.60
CA ARG A 144 12.02 37.49 -15.90
C ARG A 144 12.22 38.56 -14.83
N LEU A 145 12.25 38.17 -13.56
CA LEU A 145 12.30 39.07 -12.40
C LEU A 145 13.73 39.32 -11.91
N GLU A 146 14.71 38.52 -12.37
CA GLU A 146 16.11 38.55 -11.92
C GLU A 146 16.25 38.34 -10.40
N ARG A 147 15.26 37.70 -9.79
CA ARG A 147 15.22 37.29 -8.38
C ARG A 147 14.31 36.07 -8.22
N GLU A 148 14.36 35.43 -7.06
CA GLU A 148 13.40 34.36 -6.74
C GLU A 148 11.95 34.91 -6.72
N PRO A 149 11.01 34.20 -7.35
CA PRO A 149 9.60 34.58 -7.33
C PRO A 149 8.97 34.31 -5.97
N THR A 150 8.02 35.15 -5.58
CA THR A 150 7.25 34.96 -4.35
C THR A 150 6.09 33.97 -4.56
N THR A 151 5.57 33.39 -3.47
CA THR A 151 4.39 32.50 -3.51
C THR A 151 3.19 33.13 -4.23
N LEU A 152 2.95 34.43 -4.01
CA LEU A 152 1.85 35.14 -4.67
C LEU A 152 2.08 35.32 -6.18
N GLU A 153 3.33 35.50 -6.61
CA GLU A 153 3.68 35.62 -8.03
C GLU A 153 3.56 34.27 -8.75
N LEU A 154 3.97 33.18 -8.11
CA LEU A 154 3.78 31.82 -8.61
C LEU A 154 2.30 31.45 -8.67
N ALA A 155 1.54 31.76 -7.61
CA ALA A 155 0.09 31.52 -7.56
C ALA A 155 -0.63 32.27 -8.69
N ALA A 156 -0.27 33.54 -8.92
CA ALA A 156 -0.82 34.33 -10.02
C ALA A 156 -0.44 33.78 -11.40
N ALA A 157 0.79 33.28 -11.58
CA ALA A 157 1.26 32.74 -12.86
C ALA A 157 0.65 31.37 -13.20
N LEU A 158 0.35 30.55 -12.19
CA LEU A 158 -0.22 29.21 -12.33
C LEU A 158 -1.75 29.18 -12.21
N GLU A 159 -2.37 30.33 -11.89
CA GLU A 159 -3.80 30.43 -11.54
C GLU A 159 -4.19 29.52 -10.37
N TRP A 160 -3.28 29.38 -9.40
CA TRP A 160 -3.48 28.57 -8.20
C TRP A 160 -3.74 29.45 -6.98
N THR A 161 -4.22 28.83 -5.90
CA THR A 161 -4.24 29.50 -4.60
C THR A 161 -2.83 29.50 -3.97
N PRO A 162 -2.48 30.49 -3.14
CA PRO A 162 -1.19 30.50 -2.44
C PRO A 162 -0.95 29.21 -1.63
N GLU A 163 -1.99 28.66 -1.01
CA GLU A 163 -1.91 27.42 -0.22
C GLU A 163 -1.52 26.22 -1.10
N THR A 164 -2.01 26.17 -2.34
CA THR A 164 -1.64 25.08 -3.27
C THR A 164 -0.18 25.19 -3.68
N VAL A 165 0.32 26.40 -3.92
CA VAL A 165 1.74 26.65 -4.20
C VAL A 165 2.61 26.26 -3.01
N GLU A 166 2.20 26.57 -1.78
CA GLU A 166 2.94 26.19 -0.57
C GLU A 166 3.00 24.67 -0.38
N VAL A 167 1.87 23.97 -0.57
CA VAL A 167 1.82 22.50 -0.44
C VAL A 167 2.69 21.83 -1.50
N VAL A 168 2.51 22.17 -2.78
CA VAL A 168 3.29 21.59 -3.88
C VAL A 168 4.76 21.97 -3.76
N GLY A 169 5.05 23.21 -3.36
CA GLY A 169 6.41 23.71 -3.12
C GLY A 169 7.12 22.99 -1.99
N ALA A 170 6.43 22.64 -0.91
CA ALA A 170 6.99 21.84 0.18
C ALA A 170 7.39 20.44 -0.29
N VAL A 171 6.54 19.79 -1.12
CA VAL A 171 6.87 18.49 -1.72
C VAL A 171 8.11 18.59 -2.62
N LEU A 172 8.16 19.62 -3.47
CA LEU A 172 9.29 19.87 -4.35
C LEU A 172 10.59 20.14 -3.57
N HIS A 173 10.52 20.94 -2.51
CA HIS A 173 11.68 21.24 -1.67
C HIS A 173 12.22 19.99 -0.98
N GLN A 174 11.33 19.19 -0.38
CA GLN A 174 11.73 17.91 0.23
C GLN A 174 12.38 16.96 -0.79
N ALA A 175 11.85 16.90 -2.01
CA ALA A 175 12.43 16.08 -3.07
C ALA A 175 13.84 16.56 -3.46
N ARG A 176 14.09 17.87 -3.49
CA ARG A 176 15.41 18.46 -3.73
C ARG A 176 16.37 18.15 -2.59
N GLU A 177 15.97 18.33 -1.34
CA GLU A 177 16.81 18.02 -0.17
C GLU A 177 17.24 16.54 -0.14
N ASN A 178 16.31 15.62 -0.44
CA ASN A 178 16.63 14.19 -0.49
C ASN A 178 17.63 13.87 -1.61
N ASN A 179 17.45 14.45 -2.79
CA ASN A 179 18.35 14.24 -3.94
C ASN A 179 19.74 14.84 -3.69
N ASP A 180 19.79 16.05 -3.13
CA ASP A 180 21.06 16.71 -2.78
C ASP A 180 21.83 15.89 -1.73
N ALA A 181 21.15 15.26 -0.77
CA ALA A 181 21.78 14.34 0.18
C ALA A 181 22.33 13.07 -0.49
N GLU A 182 21.56 12.45 -1.41
CA GLU A 182 22.03 11.28 -2.17
C GLU A 182 23.26 11.62 -3.04
N ILE A 183 23.31 12.82 -3.64
CA ILE A 183 24.48 13.27 -4.43
C ILE A 183 25.73 13.39 -3.56
N VAL A 184 25.61 13.89 -2.33
CA VAL A 184 26.74 14.03 -1.40
C VAL A 184 27.38 12.68 -1.07
N ASP A 185 26.58 11.63 -0.88
CA ASP A 185 27.08 10.27 -0.63
C ASP A 185 27.96 9.74 -1.79
N PHE A 186 27.71 10.16 -3.03
CA PHE A 186 28.54 9.80 -4.19
C PHE A 186 29.80 10.66 -4.35
N LEU A 187 29.86 11.84 -3.73
CA LEU A 187 31.03 12.73 -3.79
C LEU A 187 32.12 12.29 -2.81
N ASP A 188 31.75 11.74 -1.64
CA ASP A 188 32.71 11.18 -0.67
C ASP A 188 33.54 10.02 -1.25
N ASP A 189 32.97 9.23 -2.16
CA ASP A 189 33.68 8.13 -2.87
C ASP A 189 34.69 8.64 -3.92
N ILE A 190 34.58 9.90 -4.38
CA ILE A 190 35.46 10.47 -5.41
C ILE A 190 36.72 11.08 -4.78
N ASP A 191 36.62 11.63 -3.56
CA ASP A 191 37.76 12.25 -2.87
C ASP A 191 38.80 11.23 -2.34
N GLU A 192 38.43 9.95 -2.16
CA GLU A 192 39.40 8.90 -1.80
C GLU A 192 40.27 8.41 -2.99
N ALA A 193 39.89 8.71 -4.24
CA ALA A 193 40.59 8.20 -5.43
C ALA A 193 41.78 9.08 -5.91
N ASP A 194 41.99 10.28 -5.36
CA ASP A 194 43.01 11.23 -5.85
C ASP A 194 44.16 11.52 -4.86
N THR A 195 44.35 10.69 -3.83
CA THR A 195 45.46 10.86 -2.86
C THR A 195 46.65 9.93 -3.05
N GLY A 196 46.81 9.32 -4.23
CA GLY A 196 47.90 8.36 -4.44
C GLY A 196 48.45 8.29 -5.85
N ASP A 197 49.11 9.34 -6.35
CA ASP A 197 50.45 9.20 -6.95
C ASP A 197 51.12 10.57 -7.25
N THR A 198 51.66 11.22 -6.22
CA THR A 198 52.82 12.11 -6.43
C THR A 198 53.90 11.76 -5.41
N ALA A 199 54.61 10.66 -5.66
CA ALA A 199 55.88 10.37 -5.01
C ALA A 199 56.97 10.15 -6.08
N ASP A 200 57.82 11.17 -6.23
CA ASP A 200 59.27 11.09 -6.50
C ASP A 200 59.80 9.93 -7.39
N ILE A 201 60.23 10.29 -8.62
CA ILE A 201 61.55 10.04 -9.28
C ILE A 201 61.44 10.19 -10.81
#